data_AF-A9NVZ0-F1
#
_entry.id   AF-A9NVZ0-F1
#
_cell.length_a   1.000
_cell.length_b   1.000
_cell.length_c   1.000
_cell.angle_alpha   90.00
_cell.angle_beta   90.00
_cell.angle_gamma   90.00
#
_symmetry.space_group_name_H-M   'P 1'
#
loop_
_entity.id
_entity.type
_entity.pdbx_description
1 polymer ?
#
loop_
_entity_poly.entity_id
_entity_poly.type
_entity_poly.pdbx_seq_one_letter_code
_entity_poly.pdbx_strand_id
1 'polypeptide(L)'
;MASPMADSKPGSQPSQVVLDEEKGRVRVVTLNNPRKLNIISREVVIRLTEIYEKWEKENDAEMIIIKGAGRAFSAGGDLRVFYYGKADKHVIEAVYKMYWLQYHIHTYKKTLVAIVNGLAIGGGASITVASTFKVVTEKTVLSAPEAGFGFHTDASLSYILSHLPGHLGEYLALTGARLDGAEMIATGLGTHYIPSEKLEDLEKRLVDLNSGDRNIVRAAMEEFSLQVQPGEKSILYNRSLIAKCFSKDTVEEIIETLIAENNMEGNEWVKDTIQNLKRSSPTGLKMTLRSVRQARKQTLSECLKKEFRLTINTLRGVISNDIYEGMRALVIDKDNSPKWNPPLSEVTEEKLDLVFSSFEEEFELQLPQEEKISRWEGKFECSGFHLE
;
A
#
# COMPACT_ATOMS: atom_id res chain seq x y z
N MET A 1 -24.50 27.42 -20.79
CA MET A 1 -25.31 27.29 -19.57
C MET A 1 -24.37 26.91 -18.44
N ALA A 2 -24.21 27.80 -17.45
CA ALA A 2 -23.30 27.60 -16.34
C ALA A 2 -23.91 26.61 -15.33
N SER A 3 -23.11 25.65 -14.86
CA SER A 3 -23.47 24.72 -13.78
C SER A 3 -23.49 25.45 -12.43
N PRO A 4 -24.45 25.18 -11.52
CA PRO A 4 -24.50 25.85 -10.23
C PRO A 4 -23.47 25.24 -9.27
N MET A 5 -22.64 26.11 -8.69
CA MET A 5 -21.82 25.80 -7.52
C MET A 5 -22.75 25.39 -6.36
N ALA A 6 -22.46 24.25 -5.74
CA ALA A 6 -23.15 23.83 -4.53
C ALA A 6 -22.72 24.71 -3.35
N ASP A 7 -23.71 25.27 -2.67
CA ASP A 7 -23.59 26.07 -1.45
C ASP A 7 -22.77 25.34 -0.36
N SER A 8 -21.59 25.88 -0.06
CA SER A 8 -20.89 25.58 1.20
C SER A 8 -21.43 26.50 2.29
N LYS A 9 -21.90 25.91 3.40
CA LYS A 9 -22.33 26.68 4.59
C LYS A 9 -21.14 27.53 5.11
N PRO A 10 -21.33 28.83 5.40
CA PRO A 10 -20.28 29.65 6.00
C PRO A 10 -20.15 29.29 7.48
N GLY A 11 -19.01 28.72 7.88
CA GLY A 11 -18.66 28.50 9.29
C GLY A 11 -17.96 27.19 9.64
N SER A 12 -17.88 26.19 8.75
CA SER A 12 -17.03 25.02 8.99
C SER A 12 -15.62 25.31 8.51
N GLN A 13 -14.63 25.40 9.42
CA GLN A 13 -13.25 25.16 9.02
C GLN A 13 -13.19 23.85 8.21
N PRO A 14 -12.42 23.78 7.11
CA PRO A 14 -12.23 22.50 6.42
C PRO A 14 -11.73 21.48 7.45
N SER A 15 -12.47 20.37 7.61
CA SER A 15 -12.10 19.32 8.56
C SER A 15 -10.73 18.79 8.16
N GLN A 16 -9.74 18.90 9.05
CA GLN A 16 -8.38 18.41 8.81
C GLN A 16 -8.39 16.93 8.43
N VAL A 17 -7.71 16.59 7.33
CA VAL A 17 -7.67 15.21 6.78
C VAL A 17 -6.79 14.26 7.59
N VAL A 18 -5.93 14.81 8.45
CA VAL A 18 -5.13 14.09 9.45
C VAL A 18 -5.25 14.88 10.75
N LEU A 19 -5.57 14.20 11.85
CA LEU A 19 -5.53 14.75 13.20
C LEU A 19 -4.29 14.23 13.92
N ASP A 20 -3.68 15.07 14.74
CA ASP A 20 -2.56 14.72 15.59
C ASP A 20 -2.81 15.13 17.05
N GLU A 21 -2.55 14.21 17.97
CA GLU A 21 -2.68 14.43 19.42
C GLU A 21 -1.38 14.04 20.13
N GLU A 22 -0.94 14.88 21.07
CA GLU A 22 0.24 14.63 21.91
C GLU A 22 -0.22 14.26 23.33
N LYS A 23 0.03 13.01 23.76
CA LYS A 23 -0.42 12.45 25.04
C LYS A 23 0.78 11.91 25.81
N GLY A 24 1.40 12.77 26.62
CA GLY A 24 2.65 12.43 27.31
C GLY A 24 3.75 12.09 26.30
N ARG A 25 4.23 10.85 26.34
CA ARG A 25 5.24 10.29 25.44
C ARG A 25 4.68 9.56 24.22
N VAL A 26 3.36 9.51 24.13
CA VAL A 26 2.64 8.91 23.03
C VAL A 26 2.14 9.99 22.09
N ARG A 27 2.19 9.72 20.80
CA ARG A 27 1.62 10.57 19.76
C ARG A 27 0.59 9.78 18.98
N VAL A 28 -0.58 10.36 18.75
CA VAL A 28 -1.67 9.67 18.05
C VAL A 28 -1.96 10.41 16.75
N VAL A 29 -1.87 9.70 15.64
CA VAL A 29 -2.26 10.15 14.30
C VAL A 29 -3.57 9.48 13.92
N THR A 30 -4.55 10.28 13.52
CA THR A 30 -5.82 9.77 13.00
C THR A 30 -6.01 10.24 11.55
N LEU A 31 -6.05 9.31 10.60
CA LEU A 31 -6.52 9.60 9.25
C LEU A 31 -8.02 9.92 9.32
N ASN A 32 -8.40 11.14 8.95
CA ASN A 32 -9.69 11.73 9.30
C ASN A 32 -10.50 12.15 8.08
N ASN A 33 -10.73 11.20 7.17
CA ASN A 33 -11.66 11.36 6.06
C ASN A 33 -12.56 10.13 5.90
N PRO A 34 -13.38 9.79 6.92
CA PRO A 34 -14.14 8.54 6.95
C PRO A 34 -15.13 8.40 5.79
N ARG A 35 -15.65 9.52 5.28
CA ARG A 35 -16.57 9.55 4.13
C ARG A 35 -15.90 9.07 2.84
N LYS A 36 -14.60 9.33 2.69
CA LYS A 36 -13.76 8.86 1.59
C LYS A 36 -12.89 7.66 2.00
N LEU A 37 -13.25 6.94 3.07
CA LEU A 37 -12.48 5.78 3.54
C LEU A 37 -11.01 6.09 3.81
N ASN A 38 -10.71 7.29 4.29
CA ASN A 38 -9.36 7.72 4.68
C ASN A 38 -8.33 7.56 3.56
N ILE A 39 -8.72 7.90 2.32
CA ILE A 39 -7.81 7.95 1.17
C ILE A 39 -6.58 8.82 1.48
N ILE A 40 -5.41 8.34 1.06
CA ILE A 40 -4.11 9.01 1.15
C ILE A 40 -4.02 10.01 -0.01
N SER A 41 -4.49 11.23 0.25
CA SER A 41 -4.34 12.37 -0.67
C SER A 41 -2.95 13.00 -0.54
N ARG A 42 -2.61 13.91 -1.46
CA ARG A 42 -1.39 14.75 -1.35
C ARG A 42 -1.30 15.46 0.01
N GLU A 43 -2.43 15.98 0.51
CA GLU A 43 -2.49 16.66 1.81
C GLU A 43 -2.18 15.70 2.97
N VAL A 44 -2.68 14.46 2.91
CA VAL A 44 -2.34 13.41 3.90
C VAL A 44 -0.85 13.09 3.85
N VAL A 45 -0.27 12.90 2.66
CA VAL A 45 1.17 12.61 2.50
C VAL A 45 2.02 13.73 3.12
N ILE A 46 1.74 14.98 2.76
CA ILE A 46 2.46 16.15 3.29
C ILE A 46 2.34 16.19 4.82
N ARG A 47 1.12 16.05 5.35
CA ARG A 47 0.89 16.16 6.79
C ARG A 47 1.55 15.03 7.57
N LEU A 48 1.49 13.80 7.07
CA LEU A 48 2.19 12.65 7.69
C LEU A 48 3.71 12.85 7.69
N THR A 49 4.28 13.34 6.57
CA THR A 49 5.70 13.67 6.49
C THR A 49 6.12 14.68 7.54
N GLU A 50 5.39 15.80 7.66
CA GLU A 50 5.68 16.83 8.67
C GLU A 50 5.62 16.28 10.09
N ILE A 51 4.55 15.52 10.40
CA ILE A 51 4.32 14.96 11.73
C ILE A 51 5.42 13.96 12.10
N TYR A 52 5.74 13.02 11.21
CA TYR A 52 6.77 12.02 11.49
C TYR A 52 8.16 12.63 11.55
N GLU A 53 8.48 13.62 10.72
CA GLU A 53 9.74 14.34 10.85
C GLU A 53 9.86 15.08 12.19
N LYS A 54 8.81 15.82 12.56
CA LYS A 54 8.74 16.55 13.84
C LYS A 54 8.94 15.57 14.99
N TRP A 55 8.10 14.55 15.07
CA TRP A 55 8.10 13.66 16.20
C TRP A 55 9.29 12.74 16.23
N GLU A 56 9.95 12.36 15.13
CA GLU A 56 11.20 11.59 15.21
C GLU A 56 12.31 12.38 15.93
N LYS A 57 12.33 13.72 15.79
CA LYS A 57 13.32 14.63 16.41
C LYS A 57 13.05 14.95 17.88
N GLU A 58 11.84 14.74 18.38
CA GLU A 58 11.45 15.08 19.76
C GLU A 58 11.77 13.96 20.74
N ASN A 59 12.64 14.18 21.74
CA ASN A 59 12.96 13.13 22.73
C ASN A 59 11.73 12.63 23.50
N ASP A 60 10.72 13.48 23.72
CA ASP A 60 9.53 13.09 24.46
C ASP A 60 8.56 12.24 23.64
N ALA A 61 8.62 12.22 22.30
CA ALA A 61 7.83 11.28 21.52
C ALA A 61 8.54 9.92 21.51
N GLU A 62 8.00 8.88 22.15
CA GLU A 62 8.61 7.55 22.17
C GLU A 62 7.80 6.50 21.38
N MET A 63 6.48 6.66 21.37
CA MET A 63 5.54 5.80 20.65
C MET A 63 4.61 6.62 19.77
N ILE A 64 4.43 6.20 18.53
CA ILE A 64 3.47 6.77 17.60
C ILE A 64 2.39 5.73 17.32
N ILE A 65 1.14 6.11 17.48
CA ILE A 65 -0.03 5.32 17.09
C ILE A 65 -0.60 5.94 15.82
N ILE A 66 -0.86 5.15 14.78
CA ILE A 66 -1.62 5.58 13.60
C ILE A 66 -2.90 4.75 13.48
N LYS A 67 -4.04 5.42 13.29
CA LYS A 67 -5.36 4.81 13.11
C LYS A 67 -6.17 5.54 12.05
N GLY A 68 -7.24 4.92 11.56
CA GLY A 68 -8.22 5.55 10.70
C GLY A 68 -9.52 5.86 11.43
N ALA A 69 -10.12 7.01 11.16
CA ALA A 69 -11.46 7.34 11.66
C ALA A 69 -12.54 6.53 10.92
N GLY A 70 -13.58 6.11 11.65
CA GLY A 70 -14.72 5.40 11.07
C GLY A 70 -14.42 3.95 10.68
N ARG A 71 -14.85 3.55 9.48
CA ARG A 71 -14.94 2.13 9.09
C ARG A 71 -13.73 1.56 8.32
N ALA A 72 -12.69 2.35 8.12
CA ALA A 72 -11.51 1.93 7.37
C ALA A 72 -10.26 2.52 8.01
N PHE A 73 -9.15 1.79 7.96
CA PHE A 73 -7.85 2.39 8.21
C PHE A 73 -7.51 3.35 7.07
N SER A 74 -7.41 2.82 5.84
CA SER A 74 -7.27 3.59 4.61
C SER A 74 -7.57 2.73 3.37
N ALA A 75 -8.29 3.31 2.41
CA ALA A 75 -8.57 2.70 1.10
C ALA A 75 -7.49 2.97 0.03
N GLY A 76 -6.32 3.50 0.40
CA GLY A 76 -5.21 3.72 -0.52
C GLY A 76 -5.14 5.13 -1.10
N GLY A 77 -4.37 5.31 -2.17
CA GLY A 77 -4.10 6.61 -2.79
C GLY A 77 -5.32 7.22 -3.50
N ASP A 78 -5.32 8.55 -3.67
CA ASP A 78 -6.40 9.25 -4.38
C ASP A 78 -6.29 9.07 -5.91
N LEU A 79 -6.89 8.00 -6.43
CA LEU A 79 -6.92 7.68 -7.86
C LEU A 79 -7.49 8.81 -8.73
N ARG A 80 -8.35 9.68 -8.18
CA ARG A 80 -8.92 10.81 -8.95
C ARG A 80 -7.90 11.90 -9.20
N VAL A 81 -6.99 12.12 -8.25
CA VAL A 81 -5.90 13.09 -8.40
C VAL A 81 -4.98 12.66 -9.54
N PHE A 82 -4.63 11.38 -9.62
CA PHE A 82 -3.83 10.85 -10.73
C PHE A 82 -4.54 10.94 -12.08
N TYR A 83 -5.85 10.66 -12.12
CA TYR A 83 -6.63 10.72 -13.34
C TYR A 83 -6.74 12.14 -13.92
N TYR A 84 -7.10 13.12 -13.09
CA TYR A 84 -7.28 14.52 -13.54
C TYR A 84 -5.97 15.31 -13.62
N GLY A 85 -4.97 14.97 -12.82
CA GLY A 85 -3.65 15.62 -12.77
C GLY A 85 -2.64 15.07 -13.76
N LYS A 86 -3.09 14.57 -14.92
CA LYS A 86 -2.18 14.08 -15.97
C LYS A 86 -1.21 15.20 -16.37
N ALA A 87 0.10 14.94 -16.25
CA ALA A 87 1.19 15.90 -16.47
C ALA A 87 1.25 17.09 -15.47
N ASP A 88 0.59 17.00 -14.31
CA ASP A 88 0.70 17.99 -13.24
C ASP A 88 1.94 17.72 -12.37
N LYS A 89 2.80 18.73 -12.22
CA LYS A 89 4.00 18.68 -11.36
C LYS A 89 3.65 18.36 -9.90
N HIS A 90 2.48 18.78 -9.41
CA HIS A 90 2.02 18.48 -8.06
C HIS A 90 1.70 16.99 -7.85
N VAL A 91 1.38 16.25 -8.93
CA VAL A 91 1.22 14.80 -8.86
C VAL A 91 2.58 14.12 -8.71
N ILE A 92 3.60 14.58 -9.44
CA ILE A 92 4.97 14.07 -9.32
C ILE A 92 5.51 14.33 -7.91
N GLU A 93 5.30 15.54 -7.37
CA GLU A 93 5.64 15.86 -5.98
C GLU A 93 4.97 14.90 -5.00
N ALA A 94 3.66 14.65 -5.15
CA ALA A 94 2.93 13.76 -4.25
C ALA A 94 3.46 12.32 -4.32
N VAL A 95 3.77 11.82 -5.52
CA VAL A 95 4.39 10.51 -5.72
C VAL A 95 5.75 10.44 -5.03
N TYR A 96 6.64 11.41 -5.30
CA TYR A 96 7.97 11.45 -4.70
C TYR A 96 7.88 11.45 -3.17
N LYS A 97 7.08 12.36 -2.60
CA LYS A 97 6.89 12.47 -1.15
C LYS A 97 6.29 11.20 -0.55
N MET A 98 5.40 10.50 -1.28
CA MET A 98 4.84 9.22 -0.82
C MET A 98 5.92 8.14 -0.72
N TYR A 99 6.75 7.93 -1.74
CA TYR A 99 7.83 6.94 -1.68
C TYR A 99 8.88 7.28 -0.62
N TRP A 100 9.21 8.56 -0.51
CA TRP A 100 10.11 9.06 0.52
C TRP A 100 9.54 8.84 1.93
N LEU A 101 8.24 9.12 2.13
CA LEU A 101 7.54 8.82 3.38
C LEU A 101 7.56 7.32 3.68
N GLN A 102 7.36 6.44 2.68
CA GLN A 102 7.42 5.00 2.90
C GLN A 102 8.78 4.53 3.40
N TYR A 103 9.87 5.03 2.82
CA TYR A 103 11.21 4.75 3.33
C TYR A 103 11.34 5.09 4.82
N HIS A 104 10.83 6.26 5.22
CA HIS A 104 10.90 6.72 6.60
C HIS A 104 10.03 5.92 7.55
N ILE A 105 8.85 5.46 7.13
CA ILE A 105 7.99 4.60 7.94
C ILE A 105 8.69 3.26 8.22
N HIS A 106 9.26 2.62 7.19
CA HIS A 106 9.98 1.35 7.35
C HIS A 106 11.20 1.46 8.27
N THR A 107 11.92 2.56 8.18
CA THR A 107 13.17 2.76 8.92
C THR A 107 12.98 3.58 10.20
N TYR A 108 11.73 3.87 10.59
CA TYR A 108 11.39 4.83 11.63
C TYR A 108 12.04 4.48 12.96
N LYS A 109 12.64 5.46 13.62
CA LYS A 109 13.47 5.23 14.82
C LYS A 109 12.65 4.95 16.08
N LYS A 110 11.36 5.24 16.05
CA LYS A 110 10.45 5.14 17.21
C LYS A 110 9.48 4.00 17.04
N THR A 111 8.89 3.54 18.14
CA THR A 111 7.90 2.47 18.09
C THR A 111 6.64 2.98 17.38
N LEU A 112 6.33 2.39 16.22
CA LEU A 112 5.16 2.74 15.42
C LEU A 112 4.11 1.63 15.50
N VAL A 113 2.93 1.96 16.01
CA VAL A 113 1.79 1.06 16.18
C VAL A 113 0.70 1.47 15.19
N ALA A 114 0.42 0.62 14.20
CA ALA A 114 -0.74 0.77 13.34
C ALA A 114 -1.94 0.01 13.93
N ILE A 115 -3.01 0.73 14.28
CA ILE A 115 -4.29 0.14 14.67
C ILE A 115 -5.20 0.08 13.45
N VAL A 116 -5.32 -1.11 12.88
CA VAL A 116 -5.95 -1.33 11.58
C VAL A 116 -7.31 -1.96 11.75
N ASN A 117 -8.33 -1.13 11.85
CA ASN A 117 -9.72 -1.54 11.89
C ASN A 117 -10.41 -1.24 10.55
N GLY A 118 -10.82 -2.28 9.82
CA GLY A 118 -11.39 -2.13 8.48
C GLY A 118 -10.37 -2.23 7.35
N LEU A 119 -10.66 -1.56 6.23
CA LEU A 119 -9.86 -1.65 5.01
C LEU A 119 -8.45 -1.04 5.18
N ALA A 120 -7.44 -1.77 4.71
CA ALA A 120 -6.07 -1.31 4.49
C ALA A 120 -5.65 -1.72 3.06
N ILE A 121 -5.85 -0.81 2.10
CA ILE A 121 -5.68 -1.12 0.66
C ILE A 121 -4.55 -0.27 0.08
N GLY A 122 -3.70 -0.85 -0.77
CA GLY A 122 -2.61 -0.16 -1.46
C GLY A 122 -1.71 0.63 -0.51
N GLY A 123 -1.62 1.95 -0.69
CA GLY A 123 -0.89 2.83 0.25
C GLY A 123 -1.28 2.66 1.73
N GLY A 124 -2.54 2.29 2.04
CA GLY A 124 -2.97 1.98 3.40
C GLY A 124 -2.42 0.65 3.92
N ALA A 125 -2.36 -0.37 3.04
CA ALA A 125 -1.69 -1.63 3.33
C ALA A 125 -0.19 -1.42 3.58
N SER A 126 0.44 -0.61 2.73
CA SER A 126 1.85 -0.23 2.83
C SER A 126 2.23 0.39 4.18
N ILE A 127 1.51 1.44 4.61
CA ILE A 127 1.73 2.08 5.93
C ILE A 127 1.57 1.07 7.07
N THR A 128 0.57 0.19 6.96
CA THR A 128 0.32 -0.87 7.94
C THR A 128 1.51 -1.81 8.04
N VAL A 129 1.91 -2.43 6.94
CA VAL A 129 2.90 -3.52 6.97
C VAL A 129 4.33 -3.05 7.24
N ALA A 130 4.59 -1.75 7.08
CA ALA A 130 5.86 -1.11 7.44
C ALA A 130 5.99 -0.78 8.94
N SER A 131 4.88 -0.78 9.69
CA SER A 131 4.87 -0.40 11.12
C SER A 131 5.51 -1.46 12.02
N THR A 132 6.09 -1.03 13.16
CA THR A 132 6.70 -1.94 14.15
C THR A 132 5.69 -2.96 14.69
N PHE A 133 4.50 -2.46 15.05
CA PHE A 133 3.37 -3.27 15.46
C PHE A 133 2.18 -3.00 14.55
N LYS A 134 1.56 -4.08 14.07
CA LYS A 134 0.35 -4.07 13.25
C LYS A 134 -0.76 -4.75 14.04
N VAL A 135 -1.65 -3.97 14.63
CA VAL A 135 -2.84 -4.47 15.33
C VAL A 135 -3.96 -4.63 14.29
N VAL A 136 -4.46 -5.85 14.16
CA VAL A 136 -5.54 -6.21 13.25
C VAL A 136 -6.75 -6.72 14.04
N THR A 137 -7.90 -6.74 13.39
CA THR A 137 -9.22 -7.03 13.98
C THR A 137 -9.99 -7.99 13.08
N GLU A 138 -11.18 -8.41 13.53
CA GLU A 138 -12.13 -9.16 12.71
C GLU A 138 -12.65 -8.38 11.49
N LYS A 139 -12.46 -7.06 11.45
CA LYS A 139 -12.88 -6.18 10.35
C LYS A 139 -11.76 -5.89 9.37
N THR A 140 -10.53 -6.25 9.70
CA THR A 140 -9.36 -5.91 8.89
C THR A 140 -9.40 -6.62 7.54
N VAL A 141 -9.15 -5.86 6.48
CA VAL A 141 -9.00 -6.41 5.12
C VAL A 141 -7.82 -5.73 4.46
N LEU A 142 -6.77 -6.51 4.19
CA LEU A 142 -5.58 -6.08 3.47
C LEU A 142 -5.65 -6.51 2.00
N SER A 143 -5.28 -5.62 1.07
CA SER A 143 -5.22 -5.93 -0.36
C SER A 143 -4.29 -4.97 -1.12
N ALA A 144 -3.65 -5.48 -2.17
CA ALA A 144 -2.84 -4.74 -3.13
C ALA A 144 -3.40 -4.95 -4.56
N PRO A 145 -4.47 -4.23 -4.95
CA PRO A 145 -5.20 -4.49 -6.19
C PRO A 145 -4.65 -3.76 -7.43
N GLU A 146 -3.47 -3.14 -7.33
CA GLU A 146 -2.92 -2.20 -8.31
C GLU A 146 -2.77 -2.78 -9.72
N ALA A 147 -2.30 -4.04 -9.81
CA ALA A 147 -2.17 -4.76 -11.08
C ALA A 147 -3.50 -4.81 -11.84
N GLY A 148 -4.62 -4.93 -11.11
CA GLY A 148 -5.96 -5.07 -11.67
C GLY A 148 -6.40 -3.86 -12.50
N PHE A 149 -6.02 -2.64 -12.09
CA PHE A 149 -6.43 -1.41 -12.77
C PHE A 149 -5.33 -0.78 -13.65
N GLY A 150 -4.29 -1.53 -14.00
CA GLY A 150 -3.24 -1.04 -14.90
C GLY A 150 -2.12 -0.27 -14.22
N PHE A 151 -1.94 -0.48 -12.92
CA PHE A 151 -0.81 0.01 -12.17
C PHE A 151 0.10 -1.13 -11.73
N HIS A 152 1.23 -0.82 -11.08
CA HIS A 152 2.10 -1.83 -10.49
C HIS A 152 1.88 -1.88 -8.98
N THR A 153 2.22 -3.01 -8.34
CA THR A 153 2.32 -3.06 -6.88
C THR A 153 3.38 -2.06 -6.39
N ASP A 154 2.95 -1.04 -5.64
CA ASP A 154 3.71 0.15 -5.31
C ASP A 154 3.87 0.37 -3.80
N ALA A 155 4.38 1.53 -3.40
CA ALA A 155 4.55 1.94 -2.01
C ALA A 155 5.19 0.87 -1.10
N SER A 156 6.36 0.32 -1.47
CA SER A 156 7.08 -0.78 -0.79
C SER A 156 6.38 -2.15 -0.79
N LEU A 157 5.18 -2.28 -1.32
CA LEU A 157 4.47 -3.56 -1.32
C LEU A 157 5.19 -4.59 -2.19
N SER A 158 5.96 -4.20 -3.22
CA SER A 158 6.76 -5.18 -3.97
C SER A 158 7.81 -5.83 -3.06
N TYR A 159 8.45 -5.04 -2.19
CA TYR A 159 9.40 -5.52 -1.18
C TYR A 159 8.73 -6.40 -0.13
N ILE A 160 7.61 -5.96 0.45
CA ILE A 160 6.95 -6.74 1.51
C ILE A 160 6.40 -8.06 0.97
N LEU A 161 5.70 -8.03 -0.16
CA LEU A 161 5.07 -9.22 -0.71
C LEU A 161 6.11 -10.22 -1.22
N SER A 162 7.24 -9.77 -1.76
CA SER A 162 8.29 -10.68 -2.24
C SER A 162 8.93 -11.52 -1.14
N HIS A 163 8.82 -11.10 0.12
CA HIS A 163 9.36 -11.82 1.28
C HIS A 163 8.34 -12.77 1.93
N LEU A 164 7.11 -12.86 1.40
CA LEU A 164 6.16 -13.86 1.86
C LEU A 164 6.58 -15.28 1.43
N PRO A 165 6.24 -16.32 2.21
CA PRO A 165 6.63 -17.70 1.91
C PRO A 165 6.13 -18.19 0.55
N GLY A 166 6.99 -18.97 -0.14
CA GLY A 166 6.66 -19.54 -1.45
C GLY A 166 6.35 -18.46 -2.49
N HIS A 167 5.22 -18.61 -3.18
CA HIS A 167 4.73 -17.65 -4.18
C HIS A 167 3.44 -16.93 -3.77
N LEU A 168 3.20 -16.82 -2.45
CA LEU A 168 2.02 -16.11 -1.93
C LEU A 168 2.08 -14.61 -2.30
N GLY A 169 3.26 -14.01 -2.29
CA GLY A 169 3.46 -12.61 -2.67
C GLY A 169 2.99 -12.30 -4.09
N GLU A 170 3.44 -13.10 -5.07
CA GLU A 170 3.03 -12.97 -6.47
C GLU A 170 1.52 -13.16 -6.63
N TYR A 171 0.93 -14.13 -5.93
CA TYR A 171 -0.53 -14.33 -5.93
C TYR A 171 -1.28 -13.09 -5.44
N LEU A 172 -0.91 -12.56 -4.27
CA LEU A 172 -1.58 -11.39 -3.69
C LEU A 172 -1.44 -10.16 -4.59
N ALA A 173 -0.24 -9.92 -5.12
CA ALA A 173 0.08 -8.77 -5.96
C ALA A 173 -0.64 -8.80 -7.31
N LEU A 174 -0.71 -9.97 -7.97
CA LEU A 174 -1.32 -10.09 -9.30
C LEU A 174 -2.85 -10.13 -9.25
N THR A 175 -3.42 -10.76 -8.22
CA THR A 175 -4.86 -11.00 -8.14
C THR A 175 -5.60 -9.92 -7.36
N GLY A 176 -4.91 -9.13 -6.55
CA GLY A 176 -5.54 -8.22 -5.60
C GLY A 176 -6.33 -8.96 -4.51
N ALA A 177 -6.07 -10.25 -4.29
CA ALA A 177 -6.75 -11.04 -3.28
C ALA A 177 -6.66 -10.37 -1.90
N ARG A 178 -7.71 -10.60 -1.12
CA ARG A 178 -7.87 -9.99 0.20
C ARG A 178 -7.39 -10.95 1.27
N LEU A 179 -6.70 -10.41 2.26
CA LEU A 179 -6.39 -11.10 3.51
C LEU A 179 -7.21 -10.49 4.64
N ASP A 180 -7.88 -11.33 5.42
CA ASP A 180 -8.51 -10.90 6.65
C ASP A 180 -7.50 -10.76 7.80
N GLY A 181 -7.95 -10.30 8.97
CA GLY A 181 -7.09 -10.14 10.15
C GLY A 181 -6.41 -11.43 10.61
N ALA A 182 -7.10 -12.58 10.55
CA ALA A 182 -6.52 -13.86 10.98
C ALA A 182 -5.47 -14.36 9.97
N GLU A 183 -5.72 -14.18 8.68
CA GLU A 183 -4.75 -14.48 7.63
C GLU A 183 -3.52 -13.56 7.69
N MET A 184 -3.71 -12.28 8.06
CA MET A 184 -2.61 -11.36 8.31
C MET A 184 -1.72 -11.83 9.47
N ILE A 185 -2.28 -12.36 10.56
CA ILE A 185 -1.49 -12.97 11.64
C ILE A 185 -0.71 -14.19 11.12
N ALA A 186 -1.39 -15.11 10.42
CA ALA A 186 -0.78 -16.33 9.91
C ALA A 186 0.35 -16.10 8.89
N THR A 187 0.32 -14.96 8.18
CA THR A 187 1.34 -14.56 7.20
C THR A 187 2.41 -13.64 7.77
N GLY A 188 2.29 -13.19 9.03
CA GLY A 188 3.20 -12.23 9.66
C GLY A 188 3.01 -10.78 9.19
N LEU A 189 1.98 -10.50 8.38
CA LEU A 189 1.63 -9.13 7.97
C LEU A 189 0.94 -8.36 9.11
N GLY A 190 0.26 -9.07 9.99
CA GLY A 190 -0.26 -8.61 11.29
C GLY A 190 0.59 -9.13 12.44
N THR A 191 0.68 -8.38 13.54
CA THR A 191 1.43 -8.80 14.75
C THR A 191 0.52 -9.23 15.90
N HIS A 192 -0.62 -8.56 16.06
CA HIS A 192 -1.55 -8.80 17.16
C HIS A 192 -2.97 -8.77 16.61
N TYR A 193 -3.79 -9.75 16.98
CA TYR A 193 -5.21 -9.76 16.67
C TYR A 193 -5.98 -9.33 17.92
N ILE A 194 -6.63 -8.19 17.85
CA ILE A 194 -7.38 -7.60 18.96
C ILE A 194 -8.81 -7.33 18.46
N PRO A 195 -9.86 -7.85 19.11
CA PRO A 195 -11.24 -7.59 18.73
C PRO A 195 -11.53 -6.09 18.65
N SER A 196 -12.31 -5.65 17.64
CA SER A 196 -12.51 -4.22 17.43
C SER A 196 -13.17 -3.50 18.61
N GLU A 197 -13.94 -4.21 19.44
CA GLU A 197 -14.56 -3.71 20.68
C GLU A 197 -13.54 -3.37 21.79
N LYS A 198 -12.30 -3.86 21.70
CA LYS A 198 -11.22 -3.61 22.67
C LYS A 198 -10.25 -2.51 22.25
N LEU A 199 -10.43 -1.90 21.08
CA LEU A 199 -9.48 -0.93 20.55
C LEU A 199 -9.42 0.36 21.37
N GLU A 200 -10.55 0.83 21.91
CA GLU A 200 -10.57 2.04 22.76
C GLU A 200 -9.81 1.78 24.07
N ASP A 201 -10.04 0.62 24.70
CA ASP A 201 -9.32 0.19 25.90
C ASP A 201 -7.82 0.03 25.63
N LEU A 202 -7.46 -0.58 24.50
CA LEU A 202 -6.08 -0.75 24.06
C LEU A 202 -5.39 0.61 23.87
N GLU A 203 -6.01 1.54 23.14
CA GLU A 203 -5.42 2.85 22.91
C GLU A 203 -5.19 3.60 24.22
N LYS A 204 -6.18 3.57 25.13
CA LYS A 204 -6.02 4.13 26.47
C LYS A 204 -4.86 3.47 27.22
N ARG A 205 -4.79 2.14 27.21
CA ARG A 205 -3.70 1.38 27.85
C ARG A 205 -2.33 1.78 27.32
N LEU A 206 -2.20 1.94 26.00
CA LEU A 206 -0.96 2.34 25.34
C LEU A 206 -0.58 3.78 25.69
N VAL A 207 -1.55 4.70 25.74
CA VAL A 207 -1.34 6.08 26.20
C VAL A 207 -0.86 6.11 27.64
N ASP A 208 -1.52 5.39 28.54
CA ASP A 208 -1.21 5.34 29.97
C ASP A 208 0.17 4.70 30.25
N LEU A 209 0.62 3.81 29.35
CA LEU A 209 1.94 3.16 29.39
C LEU A 209 3.08 4.18 29.31
N ASN A 210 2.86 5.27 28.56
CA ASN A 210 3.75 6.42 28.45
C ASN A 210 5.22 6.02 28.16
N SER A 211 5.42 5.00 27.32
CA SER A 211 6.74 4.48 26.94
C SER A 211 6.72 3.97 25.50
N GLY A 212 7.85 4.11 24.80
CA GLY A 212 8.08 3.49 23.50
C GLY A 212 8.91 2.22 23.52
N ASP A 213 9.23 1.65 24.69
CA ASP A 213 9.97 0.39 24.76
C ASP A 213 9.17 -0.74 24.09
N ARG A 214 9.76 -1.36 23.06
CA ARG A 214 9.06 -2.34 22.22
C ARG A 214 8.61 -3.57 23.02
N ASN A 215 9.32 -3.98 24.06
CA ASN A 215 8.92 -5.15 24.85
C ASN A 215 7.75 -4.82 25.77
N ILE A 216 7.76 -3.64 26.41
CA ILE A 216 6.64 -3.21 27.26
C ILE A 216 5.38 -2.96 26.42
N VAL A 217 5.54 -2.29 25.27
CA VAL A 217 4.43 -2.05 24.33
C VAL A 217 3.84 -3.37 23.83
N ARG A 218 4.68 -4.34 23.44
CA ARG A 218 4.23 -5.70 23.06
C ARG A 218 3.43 -6.36 24.18
N ALA A 219 3.96 -6.40 25.39
CA ALA A 219 3.29 -7.02 26.54
C ALA A 219 1.91 -6.40 26.80
N ALA A 220 1.76 -5.08 26.66
CA ALA A 220 0.45 -4.43 26.81
C ALA A 220 -0.53 -4.75 25.69
N MET A 221 -0.09 -4.97 24.45
CA MET A 221 -0.98 -5.47 23.38
C MET A 221 -1.38 -6.93 23.60
N GLU A 222 -0.48 -7.75 24.16
CA GLU A 222 -0.76 -9.15 24.49
C GLU A 222 -1.88 -9.29 25.54
N GLU A 223 -2.06 -8.30 26.43
CA GLU A 223 -3.18 -8.23 27.40
C GLU A 223 -4.57 -8.31 26.71
N PHE A 224 -4.69 -7.83 25.48
CA PHE A 224 -5.94 -7.77 24.71
C PHE A 224 -5.98 -8.74 23.53
N SER A 225 -4.86 -9.41 23.24
CA SER A 225 -4.71 -10.22 22.03
C SER A 225 -5.43 -11.56 22.14
N LEU A 226 -6.08 -11.96 21.05
CA LEU A 226 -6.62 -13.30 20.90
C LEU A 226 -5.74 -14.13 19.98
N GLN A 227 -5.60 -15.41 20.32
CA GLN A 227 -5.06 -16.39 19.39
C GLN A 227 -6.15 -16.72 18.37
N VAL A 228 -5.82 -16.56 17.09
CA VAL A 228 -6.74 -16.80 15.98
C VAL A 228 -6.10 -17.72 14.96
N GLN A 229 -6.95 -18.43 14.21
CA GLN A 229 -6.55 -19.24 13.06
C GLN A 229 -7.32 -18.73 11.84
N PRO A 230 -6.75 -18.84 10.62
CA PRO A 230 -7.48 -18.54 9.40
C PRO A 230 -8.79 -19.35 9.33
N GLY A 231 -9.86 -18.74 8.82
CA GLY A 231 -11.15 -19.42 8.66
C GLY A 231 -11.15 -20.44 7.53
N GLU A 232 -12.13 -21.35 7.48
CA GLU A 232 -12.19 -22.50 6.56
C GLU A 232 -12.03 -22.17 5.07
N LYS A 233 -12.43 -20.96 4.66
CA LYS A 233 -12.32 -20.46 3.27
C LYS A 233 -11.02 -19.71 3.00
N SER A 234 -10.06 -19.75 3.93
CA SER A 234 -8.81 -19.04 3.83
C SER A 234 -8.02 -19.48 2.60
N ILE A 235 -7.45 -18.49 1.91
CA ILE A 235 -6.59 -18.73 0.77
C ILE A 235 -5.29 -19.46 1.15
N LEU A 236 -4.91 -19.40 2.43
CA LEU A 236 -3.70 -20.04 2.96
C LEU A 236 -3.78 -21.57 2.95
N TYR A 237 -4.99 -22.15 2.89
CA TYR A 237 -5.16 -23.59 2.69
C TYR A 237 -4.81 -24.02 1.26
N ASN A 238 -4.80 -23.10 0.30
CA ASN A 238 -4.42 -23.36 -1.08
C ASN A 238 -2.94 -23.08 -1.37
N ARG A 239 -2.10 -22.89 -0.34
CA ARG A 239 -0.69 -22.49 -0.48
C ARG A 239 0.12 -23.36 -1.44
N SER A 240 -0.10 -24.68 -1.46
CA SER A 240 0.63 -25.61 -2.33
C SER A 240 0.27 -25.39 -3.79
N LEU A 241 -1.01 -25.15 -4.06
CA LEU A 241 -1.51 -24.87 -5.41
C LEU A 241 -1.11 -23.48 -5.87
N ILE A 242 -1.12 -22.49 -4.98
CA ILE A 242 -0.56 -21.15 -5.22
C ILE A 242 0.91 -21.25 -5.59
N ALA A 243 1.72 -21.96 -4.78
CA ALA A 243 3.13 -22.15 -5.06
C ALA A 243 3.37 -22.81 -6.42
N LYS A 244 2.59 -23.84 -6.76
CA LYS A 244 2.65 -24.51 -8.06
C LYS A 244 2.36 -23.54 -9.22
N CYS A 245 1.25 -22.82 -9.15
CA CYS A 245 0.79 -21.96 -10.25
C CYS A 245 1.61 -20.67 -10.40
N PHE A 246 1.94 -20.00 -9.30
CA PHE A 246 2.60 -18.69 -9.31
C PHE A 246 4.14 -18.78 -9.34
N SER A 247 4.69 -20.00 -9.37
CA SER A 247 6.12 -20.25 -9.62
C SER A 247 6.54 -20.01 -11.08
N LYS A 248 5.60 -20.02 -12.02
CA LYS A 248 5.86 -19.89 -13.47
C LYS A 248 6.40 -18.52 -13.87
N ASP A 249 7.23 -18.49 -14.90
CA ASP A 249 8.06 -17.31 -15.16
C ASP A 249 7.31 -16.12 -15.74
N THR A 250 6.26 -16.40 -16.50
CA THR A 250 5.44 -15.40 -17.18
C THR A 250 4.00 -15.41 -16.69
N VAL A 251 3.29 -14.31 -16.89
CA VAL A 251 1.86 -14.21 -16.55
C VAL A 251 1.05 -15.21 -17.38
N GLU A 252 1.43 -15.39 -18.64
CA GLU A 252 0.87 -16.38 -19.57
C GLU A 252 0.95 -17.79 -18.99
N GLU A 253 2.14 -18.26 -18.60
CA GLU A 253 2.32 -19.59 -18.02
C GLU A 253 1.60 -19.76 -16.68
N ILE A 254 1.50 -18.70 -15.86
CA ILE A 254 0.69 -18.71 -14.63
C ILE A 254 -0.77 -18.98 -14.98
N ILE A 255 -1.34 -18.24 -15.94
CA ILE A 255 -2.74 -18.40 -16.37
C ILE A 255 -2.97 -19.79 -16.98
N GLU A 256 -2.07 -20.27 -17.84
CA GLU A 256 -2.16 -21.61 -18.43
C GLU A 256 -2.13 -22.72 -17.36
N THR A 257 -1.24 -22.59 -16.38
CA THR A 257 -1.16 -23.53 -15.26
C THR A 257 -2.44 -23.51 -14.42
N LEU A 258 -2.97 -22.32 -14.10
CA LEU A 258 -4.25 -22.21 -13.38
C LEU A 258 -5.40 -22.86 -14.16
N ILE A 259 -5.46 -22.66 -15.49
CA ILE A 259 -6.49 -23.30 -16.34
C ILE A 259 -6.35 -24.82 -16.31
N ALA A 260 -5.14 -25.36 -16.36
CA ALA A 260 -4.90 -26.79 -16.25
C ALA A 260 -5.37 -27.34 -14.89
N GLU A 261 -5.06 -26.64 -13.78
CA GLU A 261 -5.47 -27.06 -12.44
C GLU A 261 -6.97 -26.95 -12.20
N ASN A 262 -7.66 -25.98 -12.82
CA ASN A 262 -9.11 -25.82 -12.74
C ASN A 262 -9.88 -26.99 -13.38
N ASN A 263 -9.24 -27.77 -14.24
CA ASN A 263 -9.85 -28.99 -14.83
C ASN A 263 -9.72 -30.22 -13.91
N MET A 264 -9.04 -30.10 -12.77
CA MET A 264 -8.90 -31.17 -11.78
C MET A 264 -9.98 -31.06 -10.70
N GLU A 265 -10.49 -32.19 -10.23
CA GLU A 265 -11.51 -32.25 -9.17
C GLU A 265 -10.98 -31.63 -7.85
N GLY A 266 -11.81 -30.81 -7.20
CA GLY A 266 -11.48 -30.15 -5.92
C GLY A 266 -10.76 -28.80 -6.02
N ASN A 267 -10.40 -28.33 -7.22
CA ASN A 267 -9.66 -27.07 -7.44
C ASN A 267 -10.54 -25.88 -7.87
N GLU A 268 -11.83 -25.89 -7.52
CA GLU A 268 -12.82 -24.93 -8.04
C GLU A 268 -12.52 -23.46 -7.70
N TRP A 269 -11.80 -23.18 -6.60
CA TRP A 269 -11.42 -21.82 -6.20
C TRP A 269 -10.53 -21.11 -7.23
N VAL A 270 -9.81 -21.87 -8.07
CA VAL A 270 -8.92 -21.35 -9.11
C VAL A 270 -9.72 -20.59 -10.19
N LYS A 271 -10.99 -20.94 -10.39
CA LYS A 271 -11.88 -20.30 -11.37
C LYS A 271 -11.96 -18.78 -11.17
N ASP A 272 -12.16 -18.34 -9.93
CA ASP A 272 -12.27 -16.91 -9.61
C ASP A 272 -10.92 -16.20 -9.81
N THR A 273 -9.82 -16.89 -9.50
CA THR A 273 -8.46 -16.39 -9.76
C THR A 273 -8.22 -16.17 -11.25
N ILE A 274 -8.57 -17.14 -12.09
CA ILE A 274 -8.45 -17.03 -13.56
C ILE A 274 -9.29 -15.86 -14.08
N GLN A 275 -10.54 -15.74 -13.61
CA GLN A 275 -11.43 -14.66 -14.04
C GLN A 275 -10.88 -13.29 -13.65
N ASN A 276 -10.35 -13.15 -12.43
CA ASN A 276 -9.74 -11.91 -11.97
C ASN A 276 -8.52 -11.55 -12.84
N LEU A 277 -7.58 -12.48 -13.06
CA LEU A 277 -6.40 -12.23 -13.90
C LEU A 277 -6.78 -11.86 -15.34
N LYS A 278 -7.79 -12.50 -15.93
CA LYS A 278 -8.28 -12.17 -17.28
C LYS A 278 -8.94 -10.79 -17.38
N ARG A 279 -9.47 -10.26 -16.27
CA ARG A 279 -10.09 -8.93 -16.21
C ARG A 279 -9.09 -7.83 -15.84
N SER A 280 -7.92 -8.18 -15.31
CA SER A 280 -6.85 -7.25 -14.96
C SER A 280 -6.14 -6.68 -16.20
N SER A 281 -5.49 -5.53 -16.04
CA SER A 281 -4.64 -4.96 -17.09
C SER A 281 -3.45 -5.88 -17.41
N PRO A 282 -3.23 -6.23 -18.69
CA PRO A 282 -2.06 -7.01 -19.07
C PRO A 282 -0.74 -6.31 -18.75
N THR A 283 -0.68 -4.98 -18.94
CA THR A 283 0.49 -4.17 -18.59
C THR A 283 0.75 -4.22 -17.08
N GLY A 284 -0.29 -3.98 -16.26
CA GLY A 284 -0.21 -3.99 -14.80
C GLY A 284 0.24 -5.35 -14.23
N LEU A 285 -0.26 -6.45 -14.80
CA LEU A 285 0.14 -7.80 -14.42
C LEU A 285 1.63 -8.06 -14.69
N LYS A 286 2.13 -7.78 -15.89
CA LYS A 286 3.53 -8.06 -16.24
C LYS A 286 4.51 -7.17 -15.45
N MET A 287 4.20 -5.88 -15.29
CA MET A 287 4.99 -4.98 -14.43
C MET A 287 5.04 -5.49 -12.99
N THR A 288 3.90 -5.89 -12.43
CA THR A 288 3.80 -6.40 -11.06
C THR A 288 4.59 -7.68 -10.86
N LEU A 289 4.44 -8.68 -11.74
CA LEU A 289 5.15 -9.94 -11.64
C LEU A 289 6.67 -9.72 -11.63
N ARG A 290 7.17 -8.94 -12.59
CA ARG A 290 8.60 -8.62 -12.69
C ARG A 290 9.09 -7.84 -11.47
N SER A 291 8.33 -6.84 -11.01
CA SER A 291 8.67 -6.00 -9.85
C SER A 291 8.81 -6.84 -8.56
N VAL A 292 7.80 -7.66 -8.25
CA VAL A 292 7.78 -8.50 -7.03
C VAL A 292 8.89 -9.55 -7.06
N ARG A 293 9.15 -10.18 -8.21
CA ARG A 293 10.22 -11.18 -8.32
C ARG A 293 11.61 -10.59 -8.15
N GLN A 294 11.88 -9.44 -8.76
CA GLN A 294 13.16 -8.73 -8.59
C GLN A 294 13.36 -8.29 -7.13
N ALA A 295 12.28 -7.91 -6.44
CA ALA A 295 12.33 -7.44 -5.05
C ALA A 295 12.90 -8.46 -4.06
N ARG A 296 12.81 -9.77 -4.35
CA ARG A 296 13.40 -10.86 -3.53
C ARG A 296 14.90 -10.73 -3.31
N LYS A 297 15.61 -10.02 -4.20
CA LYS A 297 17.07 -9.84 -4.16
C LYS A 297 17.48 -8.38 -3.97
N GLN A 298 16.53 -7.52 -3.63
CA GLN A 298 16.73 -6.08 -3.51
C GLN A 298 16.51 -5.63 -2.06
N THR A 299 17.28 -4.62 -1.66
CA THR A 299 17.01 -3.85 -0.45
C THR A 299 15.71 -3.04 -0.60
N LEU A 300 15.19 -2.53 0.53
CA LEU A 300 14.05 -1.63 0.53
C LEU A 300 14.29 -0.40 -0.37
N SER A 301 15.46 0.24 -0.27
CA SER A 301 15.80 1.43 -1.04
C SER A 301 15.82 1.16 -2.54
N GLU A 302 16.36 0.01 -2.97
CA GLU A 302 16.36 -0.40 -4.37
C GLU A 302 14.93 -0.67 -4.88
N CYS A 303 14.08 -1.30 -4.06
CA CYS A 303 12.68 -1.52 -4.39
C CYS A 303 11.92 -0.20 -4.55
N LEU A 304 12.09 0.75 -3.62
CA LEU A 304 11.40 2.05 -3.67
C LEU A 304 11.84 2.88 -4.88
N LYS A 305 13.13 2.90 -5.23
CA LYS A 305 13.62 3.56 -6.46
C LYS A 305 13.02 2.92 -7.71
N LYS A 306 13.03 1.59 -7.80
CA LYS A 306 12.40 0.84 -8.90
C LYS A 306 10.91 1.14 -9.00
N GLU A 307 10.18 1.08 -7.89
CA GLU A 307 8.74 1.39 -7.86
C GLU A 307 8.46 2.84 -8.25
N PHE A 308 9.28 3.80 -7.83
CA PHE A 308 9.17 5.19 -8.26
C PHE A 308 9.28 5.34 -9.79
N ARG A 309 10.28 4.69 -10.41
CA ARG A 309 10.42 4.67 -11.89
C ARG A 309 9.19 4.10 -12.57
N LEU A 310 8.71 2.96 -12.07
CA LEU A 310 7.50 2.32 -12.60
C LEU A 310 6.29 3.24 -12.49
N THR A 311 6.10 3.93 -11.37
CA THR A 311 4.98 4.86 -11.19
C THR A 311 5.06 6.01 -12.18
N ILE A 312 6.21 6.69 -12.25
CA ILE A 312 6.38 7.85 -13.13
C ILE A 312 6.21 7.44 -14.61
N ASN A 313 6.80 6.33 -15.03
CA ASN A 313 6.69 5.84 -16.41
C ASN A 313 5.28 5.31 -16.73
N THR A 314 4.58 4.73 -15.76
CA THR A 314 3.17 4.33 -15.93
C THR A 314 2.25 5.55 -16.07
N LEU A 315 2.44 6.58 -15.25
CA LEU A 315 1.71 7.86 -15.37
C LEU A 315 2.03 8.59 -16.69
N ARG A 316 3.26 8.47 -17.21
CA ARG A 316 3.63 8.99 -18.54
C ARG A 316 3.02 8.18 -19.70
N GLY A 317 2.47 6.99 -19.42
CA GLY A 317 1.88 6.13 -20.44
C GLY A 317 2.91 5.51 -21.39
N VAL A 318 4.12 5.21 -20.89
CA VAL A 318 5.25 4.72 -21.72
C VAL A 318 4.90 3.44 -22.50
N ILE A 319 4.16 2.51 -21.89
CA ILE A 319 3.66 1.30 -22.57
C ILE A 319 2.24 1.49 -23.07
N SER A 320 1.36 1.95 -22.19
CA SER A 320 -0.09 2.00 -22.40
C SER A 320 -0.74 3.08 -21.54
N ASN A 321 -2.00 3.41 -21.84
CA ASN A 321 -2.83 4.25 -20.99
C ASN A 321 -3.71 3.41 -20.04
N ASP A 322 -3.34 2.14 -19.77
CA ASP A 322 -4.15 1.23 -18.95
C ASP A 322 -4.45 1.81 -17.56
N ILE A 323 -3.49 2.50 -16.92
CA ILE A 323 -3.72 3.18 -15.63
C ILE A 323 -4.92 4.15 -15.68
N TYR A 324 -5.02 4.94 -16.75
CA TYR A 324 -6.10 5.92 -16.91
C TYR A 324 -7.42 5.22 -17.21
N GLU A 325 -7.40 4.17 -18.03
CA GLU A 325 -8.59 3.37 -18.30
C GLU A 325 -9.10 2.63 -17.06
N GLY A 326 -8.19 2.08 -16.24
CA GLY A 326 -8.54 1.42 -15.00
C GLY A 326 -9.09 2.39 -13.96
N MET A 327 -8.48 3.58 -13.81
CA MET A 327 -9.02 4.65 -12.97
C MET A 327 -10.41 5.10 -13.46
N ARG A 328 -10.59 5.25 -14.78
CA ARG A 328 -11.88 5.57 -15.39
C ARG A 328 -12.93 4.54 -14.98
N ALA A 329 -12.68 3.26 -15.27
CA ALA A 329 -13.60 2.17 -15.02
C ALA A 329 -13.91 1.96 -13.52
N LEU A 330 -12.94 2.18 -12.64
CA LEU A 330 -13.06 1.89 -11.20
C LEU A 330 -13.69 3.04 -10.39
N VAL A 331 -13.24 4.29 -10.61
CA VAL A 331 -13.58 5.41 -9.70
C VAL A 331 -14.26 6.60 -10.34
N ILE A 332 -14.12 6.78 -11.66
CA ILE A 332 -14.72 7.88 -12.42
C ILE A 332 -16.12 7.47 -12.90
N ASP A 333 -16.17 6.55 -13.87
CA ASP A 333 -17.41 6.07 -14.49
C ASP A 333 -18.02 4.91 -13.70
N LYS A 334 -17.18 4.16 -12.96
CA LYS A 334 -17.59 3.04 -12.10
C LYS A 334 -18.33 1.92 -12.85
N ASP A 335 -18.04 1.73 -14.13
CA ASP A 335 -18.64 0.68 -14.97
C ASP A 335 -18.02 -0.71 -14.73
N ASN A 336 -16.84 -0.78 -14.10
CA ASN A 336 -16.06 -2.01 -13.90
C ASN A 336 -15.81 -2.80 -15.21
N SER A 337 -15.73 -2.09 -16.33
CA SER A 337 -15.54 -2.64 -17.68
C SER A 337 -14.40 -1.92 -18.41
N PRO A 338 -13.16 -2.05 -17.90
CA PRO A 338 -12.00 -1.44 -18.53
C PRO A 338 -11.67 -2.09 -19.88
N LYS A 339 -11.20 -1.26 -20.82
CA LYS A 339 -10.79 -1.65 -22.17
C LYS A 339 -9.28 -1.58 -22.31
N TRP A 340 -8.62 -2.67 -21.94
CA TRP A 340 -7.15 -2.75 -21.94
C TRP A 340 -6.55 -2.72 -23.34
N ASN A 341 -5.44 -1.99 -23.48
CA ASN A 341 -4.64 -1.95 -24.69
C ASN A 341 -3.19 -1.61 -24.33
N PRO A 342 -2.22 -2.51 -24.57
CA PRO A 342 -2.28 -3.66 -25.48
C PRO A 342 -2.76 -4.98 -24.83
N PRO A 343 -3.11 -6.01 -25.62
CA PRO A 343 -3.34 -7.35 -25.11
C PRO A 343 -2.06 -7.96 -24.50
N LEU A 344 -2.21 -9.01 -23.68
CA LEU A 344 -1.11 -9.63 -22.92
C LEU A 344 0.08 -10.06 -23.78
N SER A 345 -0.18 -10.66 -24.95
CA SER A 345 0.83 -11.09 -25.91
C SER A 345 1.66 -9.95 -26.50
N GLU A 346 1.17 -8.71 -26.44
CA GLU A 346 1.82 -7.53 -27.02
C GLU A 346 2.55 -6.68 -25.97
N VAL A 347 2.47 -7.03 -24.68
CA VAL A 347 3.33 -6.46 -23.64
C VAL A 347 4.63 -7.25 -23.64
N THR A 348 5.62 -6.81 -24.43
CA THR A 348 6.90 -7.50 -24.61
C THR A 348 7.92 -7.11 -23.53
N GLU A 349 9.00 -7.88 -23.38
CA GLU A 349 10.09 -7.53 -22.45
C GLU A 349 10.76 -6.20 -22.81
N GLU A 350 10.89 -5.87 -24.10
CA GLU A 350 11.46 -4.59 -24.53
C GLU A 350 10.59 -3.41 -24.05
N LYS A 351 9.26 -3.56 -24.08
CA LYS A 351 8.34 -2.55 -23.53
C LYS A 351 8.48 -2.44 -22.01
N LEU A 352 8.64 -3.58 -21.32
CA LEU A 352 8.87 -3.58 -19.87
C LEU A 352 10.22 -2.90 -19.53
N ASP A 353 11.29 -3.18 -20.27
CA ASP A 353 12.60 -2.56 -20.02
C ASP A 353 12.53 -1.02 -20.03
N LEU A 354 11.69 -0.43 -20.89
CA LEU A 354 11.47 1.02 -20.91
C LEU A 354 10.94 1.58 -19.58
N VAL A 355 9.97 0.90 -18.95
CA VAL A 355 9.38 1.40 -17.68
C VAL A 355 10.26 1.13 -16.46
N PHE A 356 11.13 0.11 -16.53
CA PHE A 356 12.10 -0.24 -15.48
C PHE A 356 13.43 0.54 -15.58
N SER A 357 13.66 1.24 -16.69
CA SER A 357 14.90 1.99 -16.93
C SER A 357 15.14 3.05 -15.86
N SER A 358 16.40 3.19 -15.44
CA SER A 358 16.81 4.22 -14.48
C SER A 358 16.59 5.62 -15.04
N PHE A 359 16.26 6.57 -14.16
CA PHE A 359 16.34 7.98 -14.50
C PHE A 359 17.78 8.49 -14.33
N GLU A 360 18.05 9.68 -14.87
CA GLU A 360 19.26 10.43 -14.51
C GLU A 360 19.26 10.73 -13.01
N GLU A 361 20.43 10.87 -12.41
CA GLU A 361 20.60 10.89 -10.95
C GLU A 361 19.73 11.96 -10.27
N GLU A 362 19.62 13.16 -10.85
CA GLU A 362 18.80 14.26 -10.30
C GLU A 362 17.29 13.98 -10.34
N PHE A 363 16.82 13.15 -11.28
CA PHE A 363 15.41 12.73 -11.40
C PHE A 363 15.14 11.37 -10.75
N GLU A 364 16.13 10.75 -10.12
CA GLU A 364 15.92 9.52 -9.37
C GLU A 364 15.38 9.82 -7.96
N LEU A 365 14.63 8.88 -7.38
CA LEU A 365 14.21 8.99 -5.98
C LEU A 365 15.43 9.05 -5.06
N GLN A 366 15.64 10.18 -4.38
CA GLN A 366 16.73 10.34 -3.41
C GLN A 366 16.26 9.87 -2.05
N LEU A 367 16.84 8.77 -1.58
CA LEU A 367 16.62 8.25 -0.24
C LEU A 367 17.90 8.45 0.59
N PRO A 368 17.78 8.80 1.87
CA PRO A 368 18.94 8.96 2.74
C PRO A 368 19.69 7.63 2.89
N GLN A 369 21.03 7.68 2.89
CA GLN A 369 21.86 6.54 3.26
C GLN A 369 21.85 6.39 4.79
N GLU A 370 21.84 5.15 5.30
CA GLU A 370 21.61 4.80 6.72
C GLU A 370 22.53 5.52 7.72
N GLU A 371 23.67 6.03 7.29
CA GLU A 371 24.73 6.61 8.13
C GLU A 371 24.85 8.14 8.07
N LYS A 372 23.96 8.87 7.40
CA LYS A 372 24.04 10.35 7.33
C LYS A 372 23.55 11.05 8.61
N ILE A 373 24.21 12.17 8.92
CA ILE A 373 23.92 13.07 10.07
C ILE A 373 22.48 13.62 10.03
N SER A 374 21.88 13.77 8.85
CA SER A 374 20.50 14.25 8.69
C SER A 374 19.64 13.22 7.95
N ARG A 375 18.98 12.36 8.73
CA ARG A 375 18.09 11.30 8.24
C ARG A 375 16.98 11.81 7.33
N TRP A 376 16.47 13.03 7.57
CA TRP A 376 15.38 13.62 6.78
C TRP A 376 15.89 14.44 5.57
N GLU A 377 17.11 14.19 5.08
CA GLU A 377 17.62 14.68 3.79
C GLU A 377 16.98 13.96 2.58
N GLY A 378 17.19 14.49 1.37
CA GLY A 378 16.71 13.89 0.11
C GLY A 378 15.23 14.19 -0.20
N LYS A 379 14.68 15.24 0.41
CA LYS A 379 13.30 15.67 0.18
C LYS A 379 13.07 16.07 -1.28
N PHE A 380 11.81 16.14 -1.69
CA PHE A 380 11.41 16.52 -3.04
C PHE A 380 12.05 17.85 -3.49
N GLU A 381 12.19 18.80 -2.56
CA GLU A 381 12.78 20.12 -2.80
C GLU A 381 14.24 20.05 -3.27
N CYS A 382 14.93 18.93 -3.07
CA CYS A 382 16.29 18.67 -3.55
C CYS A 382 16.33 17.88 -4.87
N SER A 383 15.20 17.49 -5.44
CA SER A 383 15.13 16.68 -6.66
C SER A 383 15.09 17.54 -7.92
N GLY A 384 15.56 17.00 -9.05
CA GLY A 384 15.47 17.62 -10.37
C GLY A 384 14.03 17.95 -10.77
N PHE A 385 13.05 17.16 -10.32
CA PHE A 385 11.62 17.45 -10.53
C PHE A 385 11.13 18.72 -9.84
N HIS A 386 11.84 19.25 -8.84
CA HIS A 386 11.49 20.54 -8.25
C HIS A 386 12.03 21.72 -9.06
N LEU A 387 13.17 21.52 -9.73
CA LEU A 387 13.95 22.57 -10.40
C LEU A 387 13.48 22.91 -11.83
N GLU A 388 12.75 22.00 -12.49
CA GLU A 388 12.04 22.24 -13.78
C GLU A 388 10.78 23.07 -13.62
#